data_AF-A0A9E4USQ2-F1
#
_entry.id   AF-A0A9E4USQ2-F1
#
_cell.length_a   1.000
_cell.length_b   1.000
_cell.length_c   1.000
_cell.angle_alpha   90.00
_cell.angle_beta   90.00
_cell.angle_gamma   90.00
#
_symmetry.space_group_name_H-M   'P 1'
#
loop_
_entity.id
_entity.type
_entity.pdbx_description
1 polymer ?
#
loop_
_entity_poly.entity_id
_entity_poly.type
_entity_poly.pdbx_seq_one_letter_code
_entity_poly.pdbx_strand_id
1 'polypeptide(L)'
;MRAAGPGGGVGGMMGGMRGIGAHGMNVANMDSLSDETIVGAAYDHKVVVRLMTYIWPYKRDALISVLAVLLYTLGNVAIPWLVMKGIVWAIEPGDVSRLHIIGLLFAGVTVLHFGA
;
A
#
# COMPACT_ATOMS: atom_id res chain seq x y z
N MET A 1 46.89 63.17 34.84
CA MET A 1 46.89 61.72 35.14
C MET A 1 45.44 61.30 35.44
N ARG A 2 44.77 60.63 34.51
CA ARG A 2 43.47 59.96 34.70
C ARG A 2 43.60 58.57 34.05
N ALA A 3 43.26 57.54 34.82
CA ALA A 3 43.62 56.15 34.56
C ALA A 3 42.86 55.52 33.38
N ALA A 4 43.57 54.65 32.66
CA ALA A 4 43.13 53.90 31.49
C ALA A 4 42.25 52.69 31.87
N GLY A 5 41.30 52.34 30.99
CA GLY A 5 40.55 51.06 31.02
C GLY A 5 41.41 49.85 30.65
N PRO A 6 40.91 48.62 30.85
CA PRO A 6 40.12 47.90 29.84
C PRO A 6 38.91 47.15 30.47
N GLY A 7 37.81 46.76 29.81
CA GLY A 7 37.55 46.48 28.39
C GLY A 7 37.32 44.97 28.18
N GLY A 8 36.05 44.51 28.18
CA GLY A 8 35.58 43.18 27.72
C GLY A 8 35.92 41.99 28.64
N GLY A 9 35.13 40.94 28.84
CA GLY A 9 33.95 40.44 28.16
C GLY A 9 33.89 38.92 28.44
N VAL A 10 32.81 38.48 29.09
CA VAL A 10 32.07 37.22 28.87
C VAL A 10 32.84 35.88 28.75
N GLY A 11 32.61 35.00 29.73
CA GLY A 11 32.03 33.66 29.50
C GLY A 11 32.92 32.49 29.03
N GLY A 12 33.07 31.50 29.93
CA GLY A 12 32.90 30.08 29.60
C GLY A 12 33.89 29.40 28.67
N MET A 13 34.97 28.85 29.22
CA MET A 13 35.77 27.82 28.55
C MET A 13 36.06 26.67 29.52
N MET A 14 34.99 25.93 29.86
CA MET A 14 35.06 24.62 30.50
C MET A 14 34.10 23.72 29.73
N GLY A 15 34.60 22.70 29.04
CA GLY A 15 33.76 21.74 28.30
C GLY A 15 34.34 21.24 26.99
N GLY A 16 35.63 20.86 26.96
CA GLY A 16 36.31 20.38 25.75
C GLY A 16 36.75 18.91 25.75
N MET A 17 36.54 18.16 26.83
CA MET A 17 36.85 16.72 26.87
C MET A 17 35.60 15.94 26.45
N ARG A 18 35.37 15.92 25.12
CA ARG A 18 34.40 15.02 24.48
C ARG A 18 34.74 13.57 24.86
N GLY A 19 33.70 12.82 25.23
CA GLY A 19 33.79 11.46 25.74
C GLY A 19 34.58 10.53 24.85
N ILE A 20 35.71 10.06 25.39
CA ILE A 20 36.30 8.78 25.04
C ILE A 20 35.45 7.75 25.81
N GLY A 21 34.39 7.26 25.17
CA GLY A 21 33.46 6.33 25.79
C GLY A 21 32.68 5.58 24.72
N ALA A 22 33.01 4.30 24.55
CA ALA A 22 32.24 3.27 23.87
C ALA A 22 32.13 3.35 22.32
N HIS A 23 33.24 3.12 21.62
CA HIS A 23 33.20 2.38 20.35
C HIS A 23 33.24 0.88 20.66
N GLY A 24 32.07 0.31 20.97
CA GLY A 24 31.88 -1.13 21.07
C GLY A 24 31.72 -1.74 19.68
N MET A 25 32.44 -2.82 19.41
CA MET A 25 32.47 -3.62 18.15
C MET A 25 31.13 -4.27 17.74
N ASN A 26 29.97 -3.68 18.07
CA ASN A 26 28.64 -4.18 17.72
C ASN A 26 27.71 -3.12 17.10
N VAL A 27 28.21 -1.92 16.75
CA VAL A 27 27.37 -0.85 16.15
C VAL A 27 27.06 -1.06 14.66
N ALA A 28 27.75 -1.96 13.97
CA ALA A 28 27.60 -2.13 12.51
C ALA A 28 26.50 -3.11 12.08
N ASN A 29 25.84 -3.83 13.01
CA ASN A 29 24.85 -4.87 12.67
C ASN A 29 23.45 -4.60 13.26
N MET A 30 23.22 -3.43 13.86
CA MET A 30 21.90 -2.99 14.34
C MET A 30 21.22 -2.01 13.38
N ASP A 31 21.94 -1.51 12.38
CA ASP A 31 21.43 -0.55 11.39
C ASP A 31 20.44 -1.21 10.42
N SER A 32 20.77 -2.42 9.93
CA SER A 32 19.89 -3.23 9.07
C SER A 32 18.59 -3.65 9.77
N LEU A 33 18.68 -4.16 11.01
CA LEU A 33 17.51 -4.60 11.79
C LEU A 33 16.58 -3.45 12.21
N SER A 34 17.11 -2.22 12.30
CA SER A 34 16.31 -1.03 12.61
C SER A 34 15.52 -0.55 11.41
N ASP A 35 16.10 -0.62 10.20
CA ASP A 35 15.44 -0.26 8.94
C ASP A 35 14.26 -1.18 8.61
N GLU A 36 14.38 -2.47 8.92
CA GLU A 36 13.31 -3.45 8.71
C GLU A 36 12.14 -3.28 9.70
N THR A 37 12.40 -2.80 10.92
CA THR A 37 11.38 -2.41 11.91
C THR A 37 10.73 -1.05 11.56
N ILE A 38 11.47 -0.17 10.88
CA ILE A 38 11.01 1.14 10.39
C ILE A 38 9.96 1.00 9.27
N VAL A 39 9.88 -0.14 8.57
CA VAL A 39 8.84 -0.37 7.56
C VAL A 39 7.42 -0.35 8.19
N GLY A 40 7.30 -0.74 9.47
CA GLY A 40 6.06 -0.57 10.25
C GLY A 40 5.84 0.87 10.75
N ALA A 41 6.91 1.65 10.93
CA ALA A 41 6.89 3.04 11.41
C ALA A 41 6.68 4.08 10.29
N ALA A 42 6.84 3.71 9.01
CA ALA A 42 6.66 4.59 7.86
C ALA A 42 5.19 4.91 7.53
N TYR A 43 4.24 4.18 8.12
CA TYR A 43 2.81 4.45 7.97
C TYR A 43 2.32 5.47 9.00
N ASP A 44 2.22 6.74 8.60
CA ASP A 44 1.49 7.74 9.37
C ASP A 44 0.02 7.77 8.93
N HIS A 45 -0.84 7.11 9.73
CA HIS A 45 -2.29 7.10 9.52
C HIS A 45 -2.87 8.52 9.38
N LYS A 46 -2.33 9.50 10.11
CA LYS A 46 -2.80 10.89 10.07
C LYS A 46 -2.56 11.53 8.71
N VAL A 47 -1.48 11.15 8.03
CA VAL A 47 -1.17 11.60 6.66
C VAL A 47 -2.13 10.96 5.67
N VAL A 48 -2.39 9.65 5.79
CA VAL A 48 -3.31 8.93 4.89
C VAL A 48 -4.74 9.44 5.01
N VAL A 49 -5.23 9.72 6.22
CA VAL A 49 -6.56 10.31 6.42
C VAL A 49 -6.67 11.71 5.82
N ARG A 50 -5.58 12.50 5.83
CA ARG A 50 -5.56 13.79 5.12
C ARG A 50 -5.66 13.63 3.61
N LEU A 51 -5.06 12.59 3.04
CA LEU A 51 -5.22 12.26 1.62
C LEU A 51 -6.66 11.93 1.27
N MET A 52 -7.38 11.25 2.17
CA MET A 52 -8.80 10.93 1.95
C MET A 52 -9.68 12.17 1.75
N THR A 53 -9.34 13.30 2.38
CA THR A 53 -10.04 14.57 2.16
C THR A 53 -9.99 15.03 0.70
N TYR A 54 -8.90 14.73 -0.03
CA TYR A 54 -8.78 15.07 -1.45
C TYR A 54 -9.57 14.12 -2.36
N ILE A 55 -9.83 12.89 -1.91
CA ILE A 55 -10.68 11.92 -2.63
C ILE A 55 -12.17 12.23 -2.42
N TRP A 56 -12.53 12.84 -1.28
CA TRP A 56 -13.90 13.20 -0.93
C TRP A 56 -14.74 13.86 -2.04
N PRO A 57 -14.24 14.87 -2.80
CA PRO A 57 -15.00 15.46 -3.91
C PRO A 57 -15.29 14.46 -5.05
N TYR A 58 -14.43 13.46 -5.25
CA TYR A 58 -14.52 12.44 -6.32
C TYR A 58 -15.04 11.09 -5.80
N LYS A 59 -15.72 11.06 -4.64
CA LYS A 59 -16.21 9.82 -4.02
C LYS A 59 -17.07 8.95 -4.92
N ARG A 60 -17.77 9.54 -5.90
CA ARG A 60 -18.56 8.79 -6.89
C ARG A 60 -17.66 8.00 -7.83
N ASP A 61 -16.65 8.67 -8.41
CA ASP A 61 -15.70 8.05 -9.32
C ASP A 61 -14.84 7.00 -8.59
N ALA A 62 -14.43 7.30 -7.35
CA ALA A 62 -13.73 6.34 -6.50
C ALA A 62 -14.58 5.10 -6.17
N LEU A 63 -15.89 5.26 -5.95
CA LEU A 63 -16.78 4.12 -5.72
C LEU A 63 -16.98 3.31 -7.00
N ILE A 64 -17.13 3.98 -8.15
CA ILE A 64 -17.22 3.32 -9.46
C ILE A 64 -15.96 2.51 -9.75
N SER A 65 -14.77 3.06 -9.49
CA SER A 65 -13.51 2.34 -9.71
C SER A 65 -13.38 1.12 -8.80
N VAL A 66 -13.77 1.24 -7.52
CA VAL A 66 -13.80 0.09 -6.60
C VAL A 66 -14.77 -0.99 -7.10
N LEU A 67 -15.97 -0.60 -7.55
CA LEU A 67 -16.94 -1.54 -8.12
C LEU A 67 -16.39 -2.21 -9.39
N ALA A 68 -15.74 -1.45 -10.28
CA ALA A 68 -15.12 -1.99 -11.49
C ALA A 68 -14.06 -3.05 -11.15
N VAL A 69 -13.18 -2.77 -10.18
CA VAL A 69 -12.18 -3.74 -9.72
C VAL A 69 -12.84 -5.00 -9.15
N LEU A 70 -13.92 -4.86 -8.38
CA LEU A 70 -14.66 -6.01 -7.85
C LEU A 70 -15.28 -6.85 -8.96
N LEU A 71 -15.88 -6.21 -9.97
CA LEU A 71 -16.46 -6.87 -11.14
C LEU A 71 -15.40 -7.60 -11.98
N TYR A 72 -14.25 -6.96 -12.22
CA TYR A 72 -13.10 -7.57 -12.87
C TYR A 72 -12.61 -8.81 -12.10
N THR A 73 -12.52 -8.70 -10.78
CA THR A 73 -12.08 -9.83 -9.92
C THR A 73 -13.09 -10.97 -9.94
N LEU A 74 -14.38 -10.66 -9.92
CA LEU A 74 -15.44 -11.65 -10.08
C LEU A 74 -15.35 -12.34 -11.43
N GLY A 75 -15.10 -11.60 -12.52
CA GLY A 75 -14.90 -12.18 -13.85
C GLY A 75 -13.72 -13.16 -13.90
N ASN A 76 -12.59 -12.85 -13.26
CA ASN A 76 -11.42 -13.74 -13.20
C ASN A 76 -11.75 -15.11 -12.59
N VAL A 77 -12.63 -15.16 -11.59
CA VAL A 77 -13.04 -16.42 -10.94
C VAL A 77 -14.23 -17.05 -11.66
N ALA A 78 -15.14 -16.25 -12.22
CA ALA A 78 -16.33 -16.72 -12.91
C ALA A 78 -16.01 -17.45 -14.21
N ILE A 79 -15.00 -17.01 -14.97
CA ILE A 79 -14.56 -17.67 -16.22
C ILE A 79 -14.22 -19.15 -15.99
N PRO A 80 -13.23 -19.53 -15.15
CA PRO A 80 -12.91 -20.93 -14.90
C PRO A 80 -14.07 -21.68 -14.23
N TRP A 81 -14.83 -21.02 -13.36
CA TRP A 81 -16.00 -21.62 -12.71
C TRP A 81 -17.11 -21.99 -13.71
N LEU A 82 -17.37 -21.14 -14.70
CA LEU A 82 -18.35 -21.40 -15.77
C LEU A 82 -17.90 -22.54 -16.68
N VAL A 83 -16.61 -22.62 -16.99
CA VAL A 83 -16.05 -23.76 -17.77
C VAL A 83 -16.29 -25.07 -17.01
N MET A 84 -15.95 -25.12 -15.72
CA MET A 84 -16.20 -26.29 -14.88
C MET A 84 -17.70 -26.64 -14.86
N LYS A 85 -18.58 -25.65 -14.65
CA LYS A 85 -20.03 -25.87 -14.63
C LYS A 85 -20.56 -26.35 -15.98
N GLY A 86 -19.97 -25.88 -17.07
CA GLY A 86 -20.25 -26.32 -18.43
C GLY A 86 -20.05 -27.81 -18.61
N ILE A 87 -18.92 -28.32 -18.13
CA ILE A 87 -18.60 -29.75 -18.22
C ILE A 87 -19.61 -30.58 -17.43
N VAL A 88 -19.78 -30.28 -16.14
CA VAL A 88 -20.61 -31.12 -15.25
C VAL A 88 -22.09 -31.04 -15.58
N TRP A 89 -22.61 -29.86 -15.93
CA TRP A 89 -24.05 -29.66 -16.06
C TRP A 89 -24.59 -29.76 -17.50
N ALA A 90 -23.76 -29.47 -18.51
CA ALA A 90 -24.16 -29.54 -19.91
C ALA A 90 -23.55 -30.72 -20.66
N ILE A 91 -22.23 -30.96 -20.49
CA ILE A 91 -21.52 -31.98 -21.26
C ILE A 91 -21.79 -33.39 -20.73
N GLU A 92 -21.68 -33.64 -19.42
CA GLU A 92 -21.95 -34.98 -18.85
C GLU A 92 -23.35 -35.53 -19.18
N PRO A 93 -24.43 -34.74 -19.11
CA PRO A 93 -25.76 -35.20 -19.51
C PRO A 93 -25.99 -35.26 -21.02
N GLY A 94 -25.06 -34.74 -21.83
CA GLY A 94 -25.18 -34.67 -23.30
C GLY A 94 -26.24 -33.68 -23.80
N ASP A 95 -26.62 -32.67 -23.00
CA ASP A 95 -27.71 -31.74 -23.33
C ASP A 95 -27.17 -30.45 -23.97
N VAL A 96 -27.37 -30.35 -25.29
CA VAL A 96 -26.91 -29.22 -26.11
C VAL A 96 -27.61 -27.90 -25.74
N SER A 97 -28.85 -27.95 -25.23
CA SER A 97 -29.59 -26.74 -24.85
C SER A 97 -28.94 -26.05 -23.66
N ARG A 98 -28.49 -26.85 -22.67
CA ARG A 98 -27.76 -26.37 -21.49
C ARG A 98 -26.41 -25.77 -21.86
N LEU A 99 -25.76 -26.33 -22.87
CA LEU A 99 -24.47 -25.84 -23.35
C LEU A 99 -24.60 -24.42 -23.94
N HIS A 100 -25.70 -24.14 -24.67
CA HIS A 100 -25.96 -22.81 -25.21
C HIS A 100 -26.17 -21.77 -24.11
N ILE A 101 -26.89 -22.13 -23.04
CA ILE A 101 -27.11 -21.26 -21.89
C ILE A 101 -25.79 -20.91 -21.20
N ILE A 102 -24.93 -21.90 -20.96
CA ILE A 102 -23.60 -21.66 -20.35
C ILE A 102 -22.70 -20.86 -21.29
N GLY A 103 -22.72 -21.14 -22.60
CA GLY A 103 -21.98 -20.35 -23.58
C GLY A 103 -22.40 -18.88 -23.61
N LEU A 104 -23.71 -18.59 -23.53
CA LEU A 104 -24.22 -17.22 -23.49
C LEU A 104 -23.86 -16.51 -22.18
N LEU A 105 -23.96 -17.21 -21.04
CA LEU A 105 -23.48 -16.70 -19.75
C LEU A 105 -21.98 -16.41 -19.77
N PHE A 106 -21.19 -17.30 -20.36
CA PHE A 106 -19.76 -17.14 -20.52
C PHE A 106 -19.44 -15.89 -21.33
N ALA A 107 -20.07 -15.72 -22.50
CA ALA A 107 -19.90 -14.52 -23.32
C ALA A 107 -20.29 -13.24 -22.55
N GLY A 108 -21.38 -13.27 -21.80
CA GLY A 108 -21.81 -12.14 -20.96
C GLY A 108 -20.77 -11.79 -19.88
N VAL A 109 -20.24 -12.79 -19.17
CA VAL A 109 -19.18 -12.61 -18.17
C VAL A 109 -17.89 -12.10 -18.80
N THR A 110 -17.53 -12.58 -20.00
CA THR A 110 -16.36 -12.09 -20.74
C THR A 110 -16.52 -10.61 -21.09
N VAL A 111 -17.67 -10.20 -21.64
CA VAL A 111 -17.92 -8.79 -21.96
C VAL A 111 -17.86 -7.91 -20.72
N LEU A 112 -18.45 -8.36 -19.62
CA LEU A 112 -18.42 -7.64 -18.35
C LEU A 112 -16.98 -7.52 -17.83
N HIS A 113 -16.21 -8.60 -17.88
CA HIS A 113 -14.82 -8.64 -17.42
C HIS A 113 -13.89 -7.72 -18.21
N PHE A 114 -14.03 -7.67 -19.54
CA PHE A 114 -13.24 -6.76 -20.38
C PHE A 114 -13.75 -5.31 -20.38
N GLY A 115 -15.02 -5.10 -20.00
CA GLY A 115 -15.64 -3.78 -19.93
C GLY A 115 -15.52 -3.08 -18.58
N ALA A 116 -15.17 -3.82 -17.52
CA ALA A 116 -14.90 -3.31 -16.17
C ALA A 116 -13.42 -2.91 -16.02
#